data_AF-K2DME3-F1
#
_entry.id   AF-K2DME3-F1
#
_cell.length_a   1.000
_cell.length_b   1.000
_cell.length_c   1.000
_cell.angle_alpha   90.00
_cell.angle_beta   90.00
_cell.angle_gamma   90.00
#
_symmetry.space_group_name_H-M   'P 1'
#
loop_
_entity.id
_entity.type
_entity.pdbx_description
1 polymer ?
#
loop_
_entity_poly.entity_id
_entity_poly.type
_entity_poly.pdbx_seq_one_letter_code
_entity_poly.pdbx_strand_id
1 'polypeptide(L)'
;MLFLTLLITRFLEAFIRLLSLGSGGTWPGHVALKLYPGVLSASGISPSVGTVLISGTNGKTTTTKMLCHVLRGKGFVVTANASGANLLNGIASSLLSGTPLFDKRRADYAVLEVDEFTLPTVLEQLKVKGIVLLNLSRDQLDRYGETDLILERWEKAVNESEINYVVLDKSFEYFREMSFTSGAEVLNAEDIPEEILPEALKERFHAKNIKAVLTTASFLGIPFEETVLLLTDFQAAYGRGEIIDFGGINFHLFLAKNPASLTANLKAFEKRKNDFDAVLFILNDNIPDGRDVSWIYDVEPLLILSACAGKEIYVSGVRGFDMAVRLDYAGVPILEENVTTSVPEIMKRIKKSSVKNIAVFPNYSAMLDFRKMLTGRKIL
;
A
#
# COMPACT_ATOMS: atom_id res chain seq x y z
N MET A 1 1.74 34.30 -3.95
CA MET A 1 1.16 33.41 -2.91
C MET A 1 2.02 32.16 -2.69
N LEU A 2 2.34 31.40 -3.74
CA LEU A 2 3.12 30.15 -3.62
C LEU A 2 4.44 30.29 -2.84
N PHE A 3 5.25 31.33 -3.07
CA PHE A 3 6.51 31.54 -2.36
C PHE A 3 6.33 31.70 -0.83
N LEU A 4 5.32 32.48 -0.41
CA LEU A 4 4.99 32.64 1.00
C LEU A 4 4.51 31.31 1.61
N THR A 5 3.67 30.57 0.88
CA THR A 5 3.23 29.23 1.28
C THR A 5 4.44 28.30 1.47
N LEU A 6 5.39 28.27 0.54
CA LEU A 6 6.62 27.48 0.64
C LEU A 6 7.46 27.88 1.84
N LEU A 7 7.61 29.18 2.14
CA LEU A 7 8.37 29.63 3.30
C LEU A 7 7.76 29.12 4.61
N ILE A 8 6.44 29.29 4.75
CA ILE A 8 5.71 28.87 5.96
C ILE A 8 5.78 27.35 6.13
N THR A 9 5.56 26.58 5.05
CA THR A 9 5.54 25.13 5.13
C THR A 9 6.92 24.55 5.37
N ARG A 10 7.99 25.15 4.82
CA ARG A 10 9.38 24.76 5.09
C ARG A 10 9.78 25.03 6.54
N PHE A 11 9.35 26.16 7.09
CA PHE A 11 9.52 26.44 8.51
C PHE A 11 8.79 25.41 9.36
N LEU A 12 7.55 25.06 9.00
CA LEU A 12 6.76 24.05 9.71
C LEU A 12 7.42 22.67 9.64
N GLU A 13 7.90 22.24 8.47
CA GLU A 13 8.64 20.97 8.30
C GLU A 13 9.88 20.93 9.21
N ALA A 14 10.67 22.01 9.24
CA ALA A 14 11.86 22.10 10.09
C ALA A 14 11.49 22.05 11.59
N PHE A 15 10.43 22.74 11.98
CA PHE A 15 9.92 22.78 13.36
C PHE A 15 9.42 21.41 13.83
N ILE A 16 8.64 20.69 13.00
CA ILE A 16 8.14 19.34 13.31
C ILE A 16 9.32 18.38 13.51
N ARG A 17 10.33 18.43 12.62
CA ARG A 17 11.52 17.59 12.72
C ARG A 17 12.34 17.90 13.97
N LEU A 18 12.50 19.18 14.31
CA LEU A 18 13.20 19.61 15.51
C LEU A 18 12.54 19.10 16.80
N LEU A 19 11.21 19.09 16.85
CA LEU A 19 10.45 18.67 18.03
C LEU A 19 10.08 17.18 18.04
N SER A 20 10.48 16.40 17.03
CA SER A 20 10.14 14.98 16.88
C SER A 20 8.63 14.68 16.98
N LEU A 21 7.79 15.60 16.50
CA LEU A 21 6.32 15.51 16.60
C LEU A 21 5.68 14.57 15.55
N GLY A 22 6.50 13.81 14.80
CA GLY A 22 6.07 12.85 13.78
C GLY A 22 6.71 13.10 12.40
N SER A 23 6.33 12.31 11.39
CA SER A 23 6.90 12.39 10.03
C SER A 23 6.65 13.70 9.27
N GLY A 24 5.67 14.51 9.69
CA GLY A 24 5.30 15.74 8.98
C GLY A 24 4.67 15.50 7.61
N GLY A 25 4.20 14.28 7.32
CA GLY A 25 3.76 13.86 5.98
C GLY A 25 2.52 14.59 5.44
N THR A 26 1.67 15.16 6.29
CA THR A 26 0.38 15.77 5.88
C THR A 26 0.17 17.20 6.36
N TRP A 27 0.75 17.57 7.51
CA TRP A 27 0.45 18.85 8.16
C TRP A 27 0.90 20.09 7.38
N PRO A 28 2.09 20.12 6.75
CA PRO A 28 2.49 21.22 5.87
C PRO A 28 1.51 21.43 4.73
N GLY A 29 1.05 20.36 4.07
CA GLY A 29 0.04 20.45 3.02
C GLY A 29 -1.33 20.90 3.52
N HIS A 30 -1.75 20.49 4.72
CA HIS A 30 -2.99 20.99 5.34
C HIS A 30 -2.96 22.51 5.56
N VAL A 31 -1.85 23.03 6.08
CA VAL A 31 -1.65 24.47 6.26
C VAL A 31 -1.60 25.17 4.90
N ALA A 32 -0.90 24.58 3.93
CA ALA A 32 -0.81 25.13 2.58
C ALA A 32 -2.17 25.28 1.89
N LEU A 33 -3.03 24.26 1.96
CA LEU A 33 -4.37 24.29 1.38
C LEU A 33 -5.28 25.32 2.05
N LYS A 34 -5.08 25.61 3.35
CA LYS A 34 -5.79 26.70 4.04
C LYS A 34 -5.30 28.09 3.62
N LEU A 35 -3.99 28.26 3.50
CA LEU A 35 -3.37 29.54 3.11
C LEU A 35 -3.55 29.85 1.63
N TYR A 36 -3.52 28.82 0.80
CA TYR A 36 -3.65 28.88 -0.65
C TYR A 36 -4.48 27.68 -1.14
N PRO A 37 -5.82 27.81 -1.19
CA PRO A 37 -6.70 26.72 -1.64
C PRO A 37 -6.36 26.18 -3.03
N GLY A 38 -5.97 27.05 -3.97
CA GLY A 38 -5.53 26.68 -5.33
C GLY A 38 -4.05 26.30 -5.46
N VAL A 39 -3.36 25.90 -4.37
CA VAL A 39 -1.91 25.63 -4.40
C VAL A 39 -1.54 24.51 -5.36
N LEU A 40 -2.40 23.51 -5.54
CA LEU A 40 -2.14 22.38 -6.45
C LEU A 40 -2.18 22.76 -7.93
N SER A 41 -2.91 23.84 -8.27
CA SER A 41 -2.98 24.40 -9.62
C SER A 41 -1.94 25.51 -9.84
N ALA A 42 -1.17 25.87 -8.80
CA ALA A 42 -0.25 26.99 -8.86
C ALA A 42 0.89 26.73 -9.85
N SER A 43 1.21 27.73 -10.67
CA SER A 43 2.36 27.64 -11.58
C SER A 43 3.65 27.39 -10.78
N GLY A 44 4.28 26.25 -11.06
CA GLY A 44 5.56 25.87 -10.51
C GLY A 44 5.53 24.90 -9.33
N ILE A 45 4.34 24.48 -8.86
CA ILE A 45 4.19 23.35 -7.92
C ILE A 45 4.41 22.00 -8.63
N SER A 46 4.08 21.92 -9.92
CA SER A 46 4.22 20.71 -10.71
C SER A 46 5.71 20.35 -10.92
N PRO A 47 6.06 19.06 -10.90
CA PRO A 47 7.37 18.57 -11.31
C PRO A 47 7.72 18.97 -12.74
N SER A 48 9.01 19.00 -13.08
CA SER A 48 9.47 19.44 -14.41
C SER A 48 9.15 18.45 -15.53
N VAL A 49 9.04 17.15 -15.25
CA VAL A 49 8.74 16.11 -16.24
C VAL A 49 7.29 15.62 -16.15
N GLY A 50 6.76 15.44 -14.93
CA GLY A 50 5.33 15.18 -14.75
C GLY A 50 4.95 14.51 -13.43
N THR A 51 3.63 14.41 -13.23
CA THR A 51 3.03 13.74 -12.06
C THR A 51 2.37 12.44 -12.49
N VAL A 52 2.66 11.35 -11.78
CA VAL A 52 2.00 10.05 -11.93
C VAL A 52 1.18 9.76 -10.68
N LEU A 53 -0.11 9.50 -10.83
CA LEU A 53 -0.99 9.11 -9.73
C LEU A 53 -1.15 7.60 -9.69
N ILE A 54 -1.18 7.03 -8.49
CA ILE A 54 -1.40 5.59 -8.27
C ILE A 54 -2.58 5.43 -7.32
N SER A 55 -3.66 4.81 -7.80
CA SER A 55 -4.89 4.61 -7.04
C SER A 55 -5.38 3.17 -7.08
N GLY A 56 -6.20 2.78 -6.11
CA GLY A 56 -6.70 1.43 -5.92
C GLY A 56 -6.73 1.02 -4.45
N THR A 57 -7.54 0.05 -4.07
CA THR A 57 -7.73 -0.33 -2.65
C THR A 57 -6.50 -1.03 -2.09
N ASN A 58 -5.78 -1.79 -2.92
CA ASN A 58 -4.54 -2.48 -2.54
C ASN A 58 -3.39 -2.20 -3.51
N GLY A 59 -2.16 -2.24 -2.98
CA GLY A 59 -0.93 -2.19 -3.76
C GLY A 59 -0.34 -0.79 -3.98
N LYS A 60 -1.10 0.29 -3.72
CA LYS A 60 -0.69 1.69 -3.98
C LYS A 60 0.71 2.01 -3.46
N THR A 61 0.96 1.80 -2.16
CA THR A 61 2.26 2.09 -1.53
C THR A 61 3.41 1.30 -2.16
N THR A 62 3.20 0.01 -2.45
CA THR A 62 4.25 -0.85 -3.03
C THR A 62 4.55 -0.40 -4.47
N THR A 63 3.53 -0.22 -5.29
CA THR A 63 3.66 0.28 -6.68
C THR A 63 4.32 1.65 -6.72
N THR A 64 3.92 2.57 -5.83
CA THR A 64 4.51 3.91 -5.70
C THR A 64 6.00 3.84 -5.40
N LYS A 65 6.39 3.00 -4.43
CA LYS A 65 7.80 2.85 -4.03
C LYS A 65 8.64 2.17 -5.11
N MET A 66 8.12 1.14 -5.78
CA MET A 66 8.78 0.48 -6.90
C MET A 66 9.02 1.46 -8.06
N LEU A 67 7.99 2.22 -8.47
CA LEU A 67 8.13 3.21 -9.54
C LEU A 67 9.09 4.34 -9.16
N CYS A 68 9.04 4.81 -7.91
CA CYS A 68 10.03 5.78 -7.40
C CYS A 68 11.46 5.23 -7.45
N HIS A 69 11.66 3.96 -7.09
CA HIS A 69 12.97 3.31 -7.10
C HIS A 69 13.53 3.22 -8.52
N VAL A 70 12.71 2.78 -9.47
CA VAL A 70 13.07 2.72 -10.90
C VAL A 70 13.45 4.10 -11.44
N LEU A 71 12.59 5.11 -11.22
CA LEU A 71 12.85 6.47 -11.69
C LEU A 71 14.12 7.08 -11.06
N ARG A 72 14.34 6.87 -9.75
CA ARG A 72 15.57 7.33 -9.08
C ARG A 72 16.81 6.57 -9.57
N GLY A 73 16.69 5.28 -9.86
CA GLY A 73 17.74 4.47 -10.47
C GLY A 73 18.18 5.00 -11.83
N LYS A 74 17.28 5.64 -12.58
CA LYS A 74 17.57 6.38 -13.82
C LYS A 74 18.11 7.80 -13.61
N GLY A 75 18.34 8.22 -12.37
CA GLY A 75 18.89 9.53 -12.02
C GLY A 75 17.87 10.66 -11.93
N PHE A 76 16.56 10.37 -11.98
CA PHE A 76 15.53 11.39 -11.79
C PHE A 76 15.40 11.79 -10.31
N VAL A 77 15.15 13.07 -10.07
CA VAL A 77 14.74 13.59 -8.76
C VAL A 77 13.25 13.35 -8.61
N VAL A 78 12.87 12.43 -7.71
CA VAL A 78 11.46 12.01 -7.53
C VAL A 78 10.94 12.41 -6.15
N THR A 79 9.83 13.14 -6.11
CA THR A 79 9.04 13.33 -4.89
C THR A 79 7.89 12.33 -4.83
N ALA A 80 7.53 11.92 -3.61
CA ALA A 80 6.41 11.02 -3.34
C ALA A 80 5.84 11.35 -1.95
N ASN A 81 4.56 11.06 -1.75
CA ASN A 81 3.94 11.20 -0.44
C ASN A 81 4.41 10.12 0.54
N ALA A 82 4.41 10.47 1.83
CA ALA A 82 4.67 9.51 2.88
C ALA A 82 3.62 8.39 2.87
N SER A 83 3.99 7.20 3.35
CA SER A 83 3.07 6.05 3.41
C SER A 83 1.78 6.43 4.16
N GLY A 84 0.62 6.23 3.53
CA GLY A 84 -0.68 6.58 4.11
C GLY A 84 -1.07 8.06 4.04
N ALA A 85 -0.22 8.95 3.52
CA ALA A 85 -0.56 10.35 3.26
C ALA A 85 -1.23 10.51 1.88
N ASN A 86 -2.27 9.73 1.62
CA ASN A 86 -2.91 9.53 0.31
C ASN A 86 -4.07 10.50 0.00
N LEU A 87 -4.37 11.41 0.93
CA LEU A 87 -5.37 12.47 0.78
C LEU A 87 -4.73 13.78 0.27
N LEU A 88 -5.57 14.76 -0.10
CA LEU A 88 -5.14 16.06 -0.67
C LEU A 88 -4.03 16.75 0.13
N ASN A 89 -4.09 16.72 1.46
CA ASN A 89 -3.09 17.33 2.32
C ASN A 89 -1.73 16.63 2.24
N GLY A 90 -1.70 15.30 2.15
CA GLY A 90 -0.47 14.54 1.94
C GLY A 90 0.14 14.79 0.57
N ILE A 91 -0.70 14.84 -0.47
CA ILE A 91 -0.32 15.20 -1.84
C ILE A 91 0.30 16.60 -1.88
N ALA A 92 -0.40 17.60 -1.35
CA ALA A 92 0.09 18.98 -1.27
C ALA A 92 1.43 19.06 -0.53
N SER A 93 1.55 18.37 0.62
CA SER A 93 2.79 18.33 1.41
C SER A 93 3.97 17.80 0.58
N SER A 94 3.77 16.70 -0.15
CA SER A 94 4.82 16.08 -0.97
C SER A 94 5.27 16.94 -2.15
N LEU A 95 4.34 17.63 -2.81
CA LEU A 95 4.65 18.52 -3.92
C LEU A 95 5.39 19.77 -3.45
N LEU A 96 4.96 20.37 -2.33
CA LEU A 96 5.67 21.48 -1.70
C LEU A 96 7.08 21.08 -1.28
N SER A 97 7.24 19.86 -0.75
CA SER A 97 8.56 19.34 -0.39
C SER A 97 9.47 19.10 -1.60
N GLY A 98 8.89 18.72 -2.74
CA GLY A 98 9.57 18.63 -4.03
C GLY A 98 9.81 19.97 -4.75
N THR A 99 9.25 21.07 -4.23
CA THR A 99 9.35 22.41 -4.81
C THR A 99 10.39 23.25 -4.07
N PRO A 100 11.44 23.73 -4.77
CA PRO A 100 12.50 24.51 -4.15
C PRO A 100 12.03 25.94 -3.84
N LEU A 101 12.57 26.51 -2.76
CA LEU A 101 12.35 27.92 -2.39
C LEU A 101 13.16 28.90 -3.26
N PHE A 102 14.40 28.52 -3.56
CA PHE A 102 15.38 29.30 -4.33
C PHE A 102 16.13 28.37 -5.27
N ASP A 103 16.57 28.89 -6.42
CA ASP A 103 17.40 28.38 -7.53
C ASP A 103 18.01 26.97 -7.46
N LYS A 104 17.22 26.01 -6.99
CA LYS A 104 17.50 24.58 -6.92
C LYS A 104 16.66 23.88 -7.96
N ARG A 105 17.13 22.71 -8.38
CA ARG A 105 16.40 21.86 -9.32
C ARG A 105 15.09 21.38 -8.68
N ARG A 106 13.97 21.62 -9.36
CA ARG A 106 12.65 21.03 -9.06
C ARG A 106 12.71 19.51 -9.21
N ALA A 107 11.83 18.79 -8.51
CA ALA A 107 11.65 17.37 -8.79
C ALA A 107 11.29 17.16 -10.27
N ASP A 108 11.90 16.14 -10.89
CA ASP A 108 11.59 15.72 -12.25
C ASP A 108 10.21 15.05 -12.28
N TYR A 109 9.97 14.12 -11.36
CA TYR A 109 8.69 13.43 -11.20
C TYR A 109 8.09 13.62 -9.82
N ALA A 110 6.76 13.61 -9.76
CA ALA A 110 6.00 13.27 -8.56
C ALA A 110 5.30 11.94 -8.80
N VAL A 111 5.51 10.96 -7.93
CA VAL A 111 4.76 9.70 -7.94
C VAL A 111 3.94 9.65 -6.67
N LEU A 112 2.62 9.78 -6.80
CA LEU A 112 1.73 10.03 -5.68
C LEU A 112 0.73 8.89 -5.52
N GLU A 113 0.73 8.27 -4.34
CA GLU A 113 -0.35 7.39 -3.92
C GLU A 113 -1.58 8.27 -3.61
N VAL A 114 -2.73 7.93 -4.20
CA VAL A 114 -3.98 8.67 -4.02
C VAL A 114 -5.07 7.72 -3.56
N ASP A 115 -5.85 8.16 -2.58
CA ASP A 115 -7.06 7.52 -2.13
C ASP A 115 -8.11 7.47 -3.26
N GLU A 116 -8.96 6.44 -3.24
CA GLU A 116 -9.89 6.08 -4.30
C GLU A 116 -10.95 7.16 -4.46
N PHE A 117 -11.44 7.72 -3.34
CA PHE A 117 -12.41 8.82 -3.33
C PHE A 117 -11.78 10.17 -3.63
N THR A 118 -10.48 10.29 -3.37
CA THR A 118 -9.76 11.56 -3.52
C THR A 118 -9.26 11.76 -4.95
N LEU A 119 -9.11 10.69 -5.74
CA LEU A 119 -8.58 10.76 -7.10
C LEU A 119 -9.30 11.79 -8.00
N PRO A 120 -10.64 11.83 -8.09
CA PRO A 120 -11.34 12.83 -8.91
C PRO A 120 -10.97 14.27 -8.53
N THR A 121 -10.99 14.58 -7.23
CA THR A 121 -10.68 15.94 -6.74
C THR A 121 -9.23 16.34 -6.99
N VAL A 122 -8.30 15.38 -6.99
CA VAL A 122 -6.89 15.66 -7.34
C VAL A 122 -6.76 16.00 -8.82
N LEU A 123 -7.45 15.25 -9.70
CA LEU A 123 -7.42 15.48 -11.14
C LEU A 123 -7.99 16.85 -11.54
N GLU A 124 -9.01 17.32 -10.84
CA GLU A 124 -9.57 18.67 -11.03
C GLU A 124 -8.58 19.80 -10.70
N GLN A 125 -7.63 19.55 -9.80
CA GLN A 125 -6.77 20.61 -9.24
C GLN A 125 -5.32 20.53 -9.70
N LEU A 126 -4.84 19.36 -10.13
CA LEU A 126 -3.43 19.11 -10.42
C LEU A 126 -3.25 18.64 -11.86
N LYS A 127 -2.26 19.23 -12.56
CA LYS A 127 -1.83 18.71 -13.86
C LYS A 127 -1.13 17.36 -13.68
N VAL A 128 -1.71 16.32 -14.27
CA VAL A 128 -1.27 14.93 -14.16
C VAL A 128 -0.84 14.43 -15.52
N LYS A 129 0.30 13.73 -15.57
CA LYS A 129 0.84 13.15 -16.81
C LYS A 129 0.19 11.79 -17.10
N GLY A 130 -0.03 10.98 -16.08
CA GLY A 130 -0.72 9.70 -16.23
C GLY A 130 -1.12 9.09 -14.90
N ILE A 131 -1.95 8.05 -14.99
CA ILE A 131 -2.57 7.41 -13.82
C ILE A 131 -2.35 5.90 -13.91
N VAL A 132 -2.13 5.27 -12.76
CA VAL A 132 -2.08 3.82 -12.60
C VAL A 132 -3.23 3.41 -11.68
N LEU A 133 -4.21 2.69 -12.23
CA LEU A 133 -5.37 2.14 -11.53
C LEU A 133 -5.11 0.66 -11.24
N LEU A 134 -4.97 0.31 -9.95
CA LEU A 134 -4.52 -1.03 -9.56
C LEU A 134 -5.67 -2.04 -9.46
N ASN A 135 -6.50 -1.91 -8.44
CA ASN A 135 -7.66 -2.77 -8.17
C ASN A 135 -8.62 -2.02 -7.26
N LEU A 136 -9.89 -2.40 -7.33
CA LEU A 136 -10.90 -2.05 -6.35
C LEU A 136 -11.40 -3.32 -5.67
N SER A 137 -11.40 -3.30 -4.35
CA SER A 137 -11.90 -4.35 -3.49
C SER A 137 -12.71 -3.71 -2.38
N ARG A 138 -13.73 -4.40 -1.90
CA ARG A 138 -14.51 -3.95 -0.75
C ARG A 138 -13.56 -3.92 0.48
N ASP A 139 -13.25 -2.72 0.97
CA ASP A 139 -12.33 -2.53 2.12
C ASP A 139 -13.11 -2.68 3.44
N GLN A 140 -14.44 -2.49 3.43
CA GLN A 140 -15.37 -2.63 4.56
C GLN A 140 -16.73 -3.19 4.09
N LEU A 141 -17.39 -4.00 4.92
CA LEU A 141 -18.63 -4.74 4.59
C LEU A 141 -19.87 -3.85 4.42
N ASP A 142 -19.82 -2.65 4.97
CA ASP A 142 -20.91 -1.70 5.14
C ASP A 142 -21.17 -0.82 3.89
N ARG A 143 -20.58 -1.15 2.73
CA ARG A 143 -20.56 -0.28 1.54
C ARG A 143 -21.00 -0.97 0.24
N TYR A 144 -22.24 -1.48 0.22
CA TYR A 144 -22.87 -1.97 -1.01
C TYR A 144 -23.03 -0.83 -2.05
N GLY A 145 -22.55 -1.02 -3.29
CA GLY A 145 -22.65 -0.05 -4.40
C GLY A 145 -21.54 1.00 -4.49
N GLU A 146 -20.58 0.99 -3.56
CA GLU A 146 -19.54 2.01 -3.52
C GLU A 146 -18.44 1.82 -4.58
N THR A 147 -18.08 0.56 -4.90
CA THR A 147 -17.05 0.29 -5.92
C THR A 147 -17.46 0.77 -7.30
N ASP A 148 -18.73 0.57 -7.67
CA ASP A 148 -19.28 0.97 -8.97
C ASP A 148 -19.34 2.49 -9.06
N LEU A 149 -19.76 3.16 -7.97
CA LEU A 149 -19.72 4.62 -7.87
C LEU A 149 -18.29 5.19 -7.97
N ILE A 150 -17.29 4.52 -7.37
CA ILE A 150 -15.88 4.92 -7.51
C ILE A 150 -15.44 4.77 -8.97
N LEU A 151 -15.78 3.65 -9.63
CA LEU A 151 -15.44 3.41 -11.03
C LEU A 151 -16.06 4.47 -11.95
N GLU A 152 -17.35 4.76 -11.81
CA GLU A 152 -18.03 5.82 -12.57
C GLU A 152 -17.36 7.18 -12.37
N ARG A 153 -17.00 7.52 -11.12
CA ARG A 153 -16.30 8.77 -10.79
C ARG A 153 -14.90 8.82 -11.37
N TRP A 154 -14.17 7.71 -11.37
CA TRP A 154 -12.85 7.61 -11.99
C TRP A 154 -12.95 7.80 -13.50
N GLU A 155 -13.85 7.07 -14.16
CA GLU A 155 -14.07 7.18 -15.60
C GLU A 155 -14.40 8.62 -16.01
N LYS A 156 -15.36 9.23 -15.31
CA LYS A 156 -15.73 10.63 -15.54
C LYS A 156 -14.54 11.56 -15.34
N ALA A 157 -13.85 11.48 -14.20
CA ALA A 157 -12.74 12.39 -13.88
C ALA A 157 -11.58 12.25 -14.88
N VAL A 158 -11.28 11.03 -15.32
CA VAL A 158 -10.25 10.79 -16.34
C VAL A 158 -10.66 11.35 -17.70
N ASN A 159 -11.94 11.23 -18.07
CA ASN A 159 -12.46 11.77 -19.32
C ASN A 159 -12.50 13.30 -19.36
N GLU A 160 -12.67 13.93 -18.19
CA GLU A 160 -12.65 15.39 -18.02
C GLU A 160 -11.23 15.96 -17.85
N SER A 161 -10.20 15.09 -17.74
CA SER A 161 -8.82 15.49 -17.49
C SER A 161 -7.93 15.33 -18.72
N GLU A 162 -7.01 16.28 -18.91
CA GLU A 162 -5.93 16.15 -19.89
C GLU A 162 -4.79 15.32 -19.30
N ILE A 163 -4.84 14.00 -19.51
CA ILE A 163 -3.77 13.07 -19.14
C ILE A 163 -3.26 12.31 -20.38
N ASN A 164 -2.02 11.84 -20.35
CA ASN A 164 -1.42 11.17 -21.51
C ASN A 164 -1.70 9.67 -21.54
N TYR A 165 -1.80 9.02 -20.37
CA TYR A 165 -1.98 7.58 -20.28
C TYR A 165 -2.69 7.14 -19.00
N VAL A 166 -3.34 5.98 -19.10
CA VAL A 166 -3.93 5.23 -17.98
C VAL A 166 -3.40 3.81 -18.03
N VAL A 167 -2.75 3.35 -16.96
CA VAL A 167 -2.37 1.95 -16.77
C VAL A 167 -3.44 1.28 -15.92
N LEU A 168 -3.97 0.16 -16.39
CA LEU A 168 -4.93 -0.69 -15.66
C LEU A 168 -4.73 -2.16 -15.99
N ASP A 169 -5.36 -3.05 -15.23
CA ASP A 169 -5.27 -4.50 -15.43
C ASP A 169 -6.61 -5.06 -15.91
N LYS A 170 -6.73 -5.33 -17.21
CA LYS A 170 -7.97 -5.85 -17.82
C LYS A 170 -8.31 -7.28 -17.40
N SER A 171 -7.52 -7.96 -16.56
CA SER A 171 -8.00 -9.20 -15.95
C SER A 171 -9.14 -8.95 -14.95
N PHE A 172 -9.32 -7.71 -14.50
CA PHE A 172 -10.51 -7.28 -13.77
C PHE A 172 -11.63 -6.88 -14.74
N GLU A 173 -12.77 -7.55 -14.64
CA GLU A 173 -13.93 -7.33 -15.53
C GLU A 173 -14.38 -5.87 -15.57
N TYR A 174 -14.47 -5.21 -14.41
CA TYR A 174 -14.86 -3.80 -14.32
C TYR A 174 -13.91 -2.84 -15.07
N PHE A 175 -12.62 -3.16 -15.22
CA PHE A 175 -11.71 -2.34 -16.01
C PHE A 175 -11.81 -2.60 -17.53
N ARG A 176 -12.42 -3.72 -17.95
CA ARG A 176 -12.73 -3.97 -19.36
C ARG A 176 -13.89 -3.10 -19.84
N GLU A 177 -14.82 -2.81 -18.94
CA GLU A 177 -16.06 -2.08 -19.23
C GLU A 177 -15.87 -0.56 -19.25
N MET A 178 -14.85 -0.03 -18.55
CA MET A 178 -14.54 1.40 -18.55
C MET A 178 -14.15 1.92 -19.94
N SER A 179 -14.65 3.10 -20.30
CA SER A 179 -14.37 3.76 -21.57
C SER A 179 -13.70 5.13 -21.37
N PHE A 180 -12.48 5.27 -21.86
CA PHE A 180 -11.74 6.53 -21.79
C PHE A 180 -11.77 7.26 -23.13
N THR A 181 -12.38 8.45 -23.15
CA THR A 181 -12.56 9.31 -24.33
C THR A 181 -11.61 10.50 -24.37
N SER A 182 -10.83 10.75 -23.32
CA SER A 182 -9.91 11.89 -23.18
C SER A 182 -8.67 11.86 -24.10
N GLY A 183 -8.56 10.88 -25.02
CA GLY A 183 -7.40 10.70 -25.87
C GLY A 183 -6.17 10.12 -25.14
N ALA A 184 -6.30 9.80 -23.85
CA ALA A 184 -5.28 9.12 -23.08
C ALA A 184 -5.04 7.70 -23.60
N GLU A 185 -3.78 7.29 -23.70
CA GLU A 185 -3.44 5.91 -24.09
C GLU A 185 -3.76 4.93 -22.94
N VAL A 186 -4.61 3.95 -23.20
CA VAL A 186 -4.98 2.91 -22.23
C VAL A 186 -3.99 1.76 -22.35
N LEU A 187 -3.13 1.60 -21.34
CA LEU A 187 -2.09 0.59 -21.28
C LEU A 187 -2.55 -0.57 -20.39
N ASN A 188 -2.64 -1.76 -20.95
CA ASN A 188 -3.08 -2.94 -20.20
C ASN A 188 -1.87 -3.66 -19.56
N ALA A 189 -1.82 -3.66 -18.23
CA ALA A 189 -0.78 -4.35 -17.48
C ALA A 189 -0.82 -5.88 -17.64
N GLU A 190 -1.98 -6.45 -17.99
CA GLU A 190 -2.13 -7.89 -18.26
C GLU A 190 -1.32 -8.34 -19.49
N ASP A 191 -1.02 -7.43 -20.43
CA ASP A 191 -0.27 -7.74 -21.66
C ASP A 191 1.17 -8.21 -21.38
N ILE A 192 1.69 -7.97 -20.18
CA ILE A 192 2.96 -8.53 -19.70
C ILE A 192 2.68 -9.93 -19.15
N PRO A 193 3.18 -11.02 -19.78
CA PRO A 193 2.99 -12.37 -19.26
C PRO A 193 3.62 -12.52 -17.87
N GLU A 194 3.02 -13.33 -16.99
CA GLU A 194 3.57 -13.52 -15.63
C GLU A 194 4.83 -14.41 -15.63
N GLU A 195 4.96 -15.25 -16.66
CA GLU A 195 6.04 -16.20 -16.87
C GLU A 195 7.38 -15.52 -17.12
N ILE A 196 7.36 -14.31 -17.69
CA ILE A 196 8.59 -13.54 -17.97
C ILE A 196 9.05 -12.70 -16.77
N LEU A 197 8.27 -12.64 -15.70
CA LEU A 197 8.67 -11.94 -14.48
C LEU A 197 9.68 -12.79 -13.69
N PRO A 198 10.79 -12.20 -13.19
CA PRO A 198 11.74 -12.93 -12.36
C PRO A 198 11.09 -13.54 -11.12
N GLU A 199 11.36 -14.80 -10.82
CA GLU A 199 10.82 -15.50 -9.65
C GLU A 199 11.14 -14.76 -8.35
N ALA A 200 12.37 -14.29 -8.18
CA ALA A 200 12.78 -13.52 -7.01
C ALA A 200 11.93 -12.25 -6.77
N LEU A 201 11.39 -11.62 -7.83
CA LEU A 201 10.47 -10.50 -7.69
C LEU A 201 9.06 -10.98 -7.34
N LYS A 202 8.56 -12.03 -7.99
CA LYS A 202 7.24 -12.62 -7.73
C LYS A 202 7.11 -13.18 -6.31
N GLU A 203 8.19 -13.70 -5.74
CA GLU A 203 8.24 -14.19 -4.36
C GLU A 203 8.08 -13.05 -3.33
N ARG A 204 8.50 -11.83 -3.70
CA ARG A 204 8.57 -10.67 -2.80
C ARG A 204 7.39 -9.71 -2.98
N PHE A 205 6.83 -9.64 -4.18
CA PHE A 205 5.79 -8.67 -4.52
C PHE A 205 4.70 -9.30 -5.40
N HIS A 206 3.47 -8.82 -5.26
CA HIS A 206 2.37 -9.25 -6.13
C HIS A 206 2.68 -8.94 -7.61
N ALA A 207 2.51 -9.95 -8.47
CA ALA A 207 2.75 -9.86 -9.91
C ALA A 207 2.03 -8.65 -10.55
N LYS A 208 0.77 -8.40 -10.20
CA LYS A 208 -0.01 -7.26 -10.72
C LYS A 208 0.64 -5.90 -10.42
N ASN A 209 1.24 -5.73 -9.24
CA ASN A 209 1.95 -4.49 -8.90
C ASN A 209 3.24 -4.36 -9.73
N ILE A 210 3.97 -5.47 -9.92
CA ILE A 210 5.18 -5.49 -10.75
C ILE A 210 4.84 -5.13 -12.19
N LYS A 211 3.81 -5.76 -12.77
CA LYS A 211 3.32 -5.49 -14.13
C LYS A 211 2.91 -4.03 -14.30
N ALA A 212 2.15 -3.47 -13.37
CA ALA A 212 1.77 -2.05 -13.41
C ALA A 212 2.98 -1.11 -13.43
N VAL A 213 4.04 -1.41 -12.66
CA VAL A 213 5.30 -0.63 -12.67
C VAL A 213 6.03 -0.79 -14.00
N LEU A 214 6.15 -2.01 -14.53
CA LEU A 214 6.81 -2.28 -15.80
C LEU A 214 6.11 -1.58 -16.97
N THR A 215 4.78 -1.67 -17.04
CA THR A 215 3.97 -0.98 -18.07
C THR A 215 4.15 0.54 -17.97
N THR A 216 4.11 1.09 -16.74
CA THR A 216 4.30 2.53 -16.53
C THR A 216 5.72 2.97 -16.91
N ALA A 217 6.75 2.23 -16.48
CA ALA A 217 8.14 2.56 -16.76
C ALA A 217 8.45 2.51 -18.27
N SER A 218 7.90 1.51 -18.98
CA SER A 218 8.00 1.38 -20.43
C SER A 218 7.44 2.60 -21.15
N PHE A 219 6.23 3.05 -20.78
CA PHE A 219 5.63 4.28 -21.34
C PHE A 219 6.46 5.54 -21.03
N LEU A 220 7.11 5.58 -19.86
CA LEU A 220 8.03 6.66 -19.50
C LEU A 220 9.41 6.56 -20.18
N GLY A 221 9.61 5.58 -21.08
CA GLY A 221 10.82 5.40 -21.88
C GLY A 221 11.92 4.60 -21.18
N ILE A 222 11.60 3.83 -20.15
CA ILE A 222 12.53 2.95 -19.44
C ILE A 222 12.26 1.51 -19.90
N PRO A 223 13.20 0.85 -20.61
CA PRO A 223 12.99 -0.50 -21.13
C PRO A 223 12.65 -1.53 -20.05
N PHE A 224 11.98 -2.61 -20.47
CA PHE A 224 11.56 -3.70 -19.59
C PHE A 224 12.73 -4.31 -18.82
N GLU A 225 13.80 -4.67 -19.50
CA GLU A 225 14.97 -5.34 -18.94
C GLU A 225 15.68 -4.44 -17.92
N GLU A 226 15.76 -3.14 -18.21
CA GLU A 226 16.35 -2.16 -17.32
C GLU A 226 15.49 -1.95 -16.07
N THR A 227 14.17 -1.89 -16.24
CA THR A 227 13.23 -1.77 -15.11
C THR A 227 13.32 -2.99 -14.19
N VAL A 228 13.38 -4.20 -14.76
CA VAL A 228 13.56 -5.45 -14.01
C VAL A 228 14.88 -5.42 -13.24
N LEU A 229 15.98 -5.04 -13.89
CA LEU A 229 17.29 -4.96 -13.26
C LEU A 229 17.26 -4.01 -12.05
N LEU A 230 16.67 -2.82 -12.21
CA LEU A 230 16.52 -1.84 -11.14
C LEU A 230 15.63 -2.33 -9.99
N LEU A 231 14.67 -3.22 -10.23
CA LEU A 231 13.81 -3.76 -9.17
C LEU A 231 14.47 -4.90 -8.38
N THR A 232 15.58 -5.47 -8.86
CA THR A 232 16.24 -6.62 -8.20
C THR A 232 16.66 -6.31 -6.77
N ASP A 233 17.18 -5.10 -6.52
CA ASP A 233 17.61 -4.63 -5.20
C ASP A 233 16.53 -3.86 -4.43
N PHE A 234 15.36 -3.62 -5.04
CA PHE A 234 14.26 -2.90 -4.40
C PHE A 234 13.81 -3.63 -3.13
N GLN A 235 13.72 -2.92 -2.01
CA GLN A 235 13.15 -3.42 -0.77
C GLN A 235 11.85 -2.70 -0.47
N ALA A 236 10.77 -3.45 -0.21
CA ALA A 236 9.53 -2.85 0.28
C ALA A 236 9.77 -2.13 1.60
N ALA A 237 9.00 -1.06 1.83
CA ALA A 237 8.90 -0.52 3.17
C ALA A 237 8.22 -1.51 4.12
N TYR A 238 8.64 -1.44 5.38
CA TYR A 238 8.25 -2.21 6.57
C TYR A 238 6.87 -2.90 6.55
N GLY A 239 6.82 -4.14 7.07
CA GLY A 239 5.59 -4.88 7.36
C GLY A 239 4.99 -5.75 6.24
N ARG A 240 5.47 -5.67 4.99
CA ARG A 240 5.03 -6.53 3.87
C ARG A 240 6.12 -7.52 3.49
N GLY A 241 6.03 -8.76 3.97
CA GLY A 241 7.06 -9.79 3.76
C GLY A 241 8.33 -9.57 4.59
N GLU A 242 8.25 -8.74 5.64
CA GLU A 242 9.34 -8.52 6.59
C GLU A 242 9.54 -9.77 7.44
N ILE A 243 10.79 -10.21 7.55
CA ILE A 243 11.21 -11.29 8.44
C ILE A 243 11.88 -10.64 9.65
N ILE A 244 11.34 -10.88 10.84
CA ILE A 244 11.91 -10.41 12.10
C ILE A 244 12.41 -11.62 12.87
N ASP A 245 13.73 -11.74 13.06
CA ASP A 245 14.29 -12.68 14.02
C ASP A 245 14.11 -12.13 15.43
N PHE A 246 13.51 -12.93 16.31
CA PHE A 246 13.40 -12.60 17.72
C PHE A 246 13.68 -13.83 18.59
N GLY A 247 14.94 -13.97 18.99
CA GLY A 247 15.38 -15.08 19.83
C GLY A 247 15.47 -16.41 19.07
N GLY A 248 15.89 -16.37 17.79
CA GLY A 248 16.00 -17.55 16.96
C GLY A 248 14.66 -18.11 16.46
N ILE A 249 13.63 -17.25 16.42
CA ILE A 249 12.32 -17.52 15.82
C ILE A 249 12.10 -16.43 14.76
N ASN A 250 11.88 -16.84 13.53
CA ASN A 250 11.63 -15.99 12.38
C ASN A 250 10.13 -15.72 12.26
N PHE A 251 9.73 -14.45 12.41
CA PHE A 251 8.36 -14.00 12.20
C PHE A 251 8.24 -13.34 10.83
N HIS A 252 7.48 -13.95 9.92
CA HIS A 252 7.23 -13.44 8.59
C HIS A 252 5.89 -12.71 8.57
N LEU A 253 5.91 -11.40 8.35
CA LEU A 253 4.72 -10.55 8.45
C LEU A 253 3.95 -10.45 7.13
N PHE A 254 2.67 -10.81 7.18
CA PHE A 254 1.70 -10.73 6.09
C PHE A 254 0.53 -9.81 6.49
N LEU A 255 0.71 -8.49 6.39
CA LEU A 255 -0.33 -7.51 6.72
C LEU A 255 -1.64 -7.79 5.96
N ALA A 256 -2.73 -7.99 6.70
CA ALA A 256 -4.06 -8.24 6.17
C ALA A 256 -5.09 -7.35 6.88
N LYS A 257 -5.69 -6.41 6.15
CA LYS A 257 -6.63 -5.41 6.69
C LYS A 257 -8.07 -5.57 6.19
N ASN A 258 -8.29 -6.44 5.22
CA ASN A 258 -9.54 -6.62 4.50
C ASN A 258 -9.58 -8.02 3.86
N PRO A 259 -10.73 -8.47 3.31
CA PRO A 259 -10.87 -9.82 2.76
C PRO A 259 -9.91 -10.09 1.61
N ALA A 260 -9.71 -9.10 0.72
CA ALA A 260 -8.87 -9.24 -0.46
C ALA A 260 -7.38 -9.43 -0.11
N SER A 261 -6.87 -8.65 0.84
CA SER A 261 -5.49 -8.73 1.32
C SER A 261 -5.23 -10.03 2.08
N LEU A 262 -6.16 -10.48 2.93
CA LEU A 262 -6.03 -11.77 3.60
C LEU A 262 -6.06 -12.92 2.58
N THR A 263 -7.00 -12.91 1.65
CA THR A 263 -7.10 -13.91 0.57
C THR A 263 -5.83 -13.99 -0.26
N ALA A 264 -5.30 -12.83 -0.68
CA ALA A 264 -4.09 -12.76 -1.48
C ALA A 264 -2.86 -13.24 -0.70
N ASN A 265 -2.75 -12.88 0.59
CA ASN A 265 -1.66 -13.32 1.45
C ASN A 265 -1.74 -14.83 1.73
N LEU A 266 -2.93 -15.40 1.98
CA LEU A 266 -3.11 -16.83 2.19
C LEU A 266 -2.74 -17.64 0.93
N LYS A 267 -3.17 -17.20 -0.26
CA LYS A 267 -2.78 -17.83 -1.54
C LYS A 267 -1.27 -17.76 -1.78
N ALA A 268 -0.63 -16.64 -1.45
CA ALA A 268 0.82 -16.50 -1.56
C ALA A 268 1.55 -17.41 -0.55
N PHE A 269 1.06 -17.45 0.69
CA PHE A 269 1.60 -18.29 1.76
C PHE A 269 1.45 -19.79 1.43
N GLU A 270 0.32 -20.22 0.89
CA GLU A 270 0.04 -21.62 0.56
C GLU A 270 1.11 -22.25 -0.35
N LYS A 271 1.61 -21.48 -1.33
CA LYS A 271 2.68 -21.92 -2.25
C LYS A 271 3.99 -22.27 -1.54
N ARG A 272 4.22 -21.71 -0.35
CA ARG A 272 5.44 -21.84 0.44
C ARG A 272 5.16 -22.32 1.86
N LYS A 273 3.99 -22.89 2.13
CA LYS A 273 3.57 -23.24 3.49
C LYS A 273 4.49 -24.24 4.17
N ASN A 274 5.22 -25.04 3.40
CA ASN A 274 6.19 -26.01 3.91
C ASN A 274 7.42 -25.36 4.56
N ASP A 275 7.68 -24.07 4.30
CA ASP A 275 8.77 -23.32 4.95
C ASP A 275 8.43 -22.91 6.39
N PHE A 276 7.19 -23.10 6.83
CA PHE A 276 6.66 -22.60 8.08
C PHE A 276 6.23 -23.72 9.02
N ASP A 277 6.49 -23.56 10.31
CA ASP A 277 6.05 -24.48 11.36
C ASP A 277 4.66 -24.10 11.89
N ALA A 278 4.36 -22.80 11.91
CA ALA A 278 3.17 -22.26 12.54
C ALA A 278 2.57 -21.04 11.83
N VAL A 279 1.32 -20.75 12.16
CA VAL A 279 0.59 -19.55 11.72
C VAL A 279 0.08 -18.81 12.96
N LEU A 280 0.29 -17.48 12.99
CA LEU A 280 -0.20 -16.59 14.04
C LEU A 280 -1.13 -15.54 13.43
N PHE A 281 -2.40 -15.56 13.80
CA PHE A 281 -3.35 -14.48 13.47
C PHE A 281 -3.39 -13.45 14.60
N ILE A 282 -3.34 -12.16 14.27
CA ILE A 282 -3.49 -11.07 15.25
C ILE A 282 -4.53 -10.07 14.77
N LEU A 283 -5.68 -10.02 15.44
CA LEU A 283 -6.81 -9.18 15.04
C LEU A 283 -7.14 -8.14 16.11
N ASN A 284 -7.08 -6.87 15.74
CA ASN A 284 -7.53 -5.72 16.55
C ASN A 284 -8.73 -5.02 15.90
N ASP A 285 -9.36 -4.10 16.61
CA ASP A 285 -10.46 -3.26 16.11
C ASP A 285 -10.26 -1.77 16.47
N ASN A 286 -9.01 -1.30 16.48
CA ASN A 286 -8.73 0.11 16.73
C ASN A 286 -9.25 0.99 15.58
N ILE A 287 -9.30 2.31 15.77
CA ILE A 287 -9.79 3.26 14.75
C ILE A 287 -9.16 3.01 13.35
N PRO A 288 -7.84 2.79 13.21
CA PRO A 288 -7.24 2.53 11.90
C PRO A 288 -7.62 1.17 11.28
N ASP A 289 -8.09 0.22 12.09
CA ASP A 289 -8.47 -1.12 11.63
C ASP A 289 -9.95 -1.21 11.24
N GLY A 290 -10.78 -0.31 11.76
CA GLY A 290 -12.24 -0.44 11.75
C GLY A 290 -12.74 -1.18 13.00
N ARG A 291 -13.89 -0.73 13.53
CA ARG A 291 -14.52 -1.34 14.71
C ARG A 291 -15.26 -2.65 14.37
N ASP A 292 -15.71 -2.76 13.13
CA ASP A 292 -16.33 -3.97 12.62
C ASP A 292 -15.26 -4.88 12.01
N VAL A 293 -15.16 -6.10 12.54
CA VAL A 293 -14.23 -7.13 12.08
C VAL A 293 -14.90 -8.25 11.31
N SER A 294 -16.20 -8.12 11.00
CA SER A 294 -16.98 -9.14 10.27
C SER A 294 -16.40 -9.48 8.90
N TRP A 295 -15.53 -8.62 8.34
CA TRP A 295 -14.83 -8.84 7.07
C TRP A 295 -14.06 -10.18 7.04
N ILE A 296 -13.66 -10.71 8.20
CA ILE A 296 -12.98 -12.01 8.28
C ILE A 296 -13.85 -13.17 7.75
N TYR A 297 -15.18 -13.01 7.72
CA TYR A 297 -16.11 -13.99 7.18
C TYR A 297 -16.21 -13.99 5.66
N ASP A 298 -15.80 -12.91 4.99
CA ASP A 298 -15.81 -12.82 3.52
C ASP A 298 -14.66 -13.58 2.86
N VAL A 299 -13.71 -14.08 3.66
CA VAL A 299 -12.61 -14.92 3.16
C VAL A 299 -13.09 -16.36 3.06
N GLU A 300 -12.80 -17.02 1.94
CA GLU A 300 -13.27 -18.39 1.67
C GLU A 300 -12.78 -19.40 2.74
N PRO A 301 -13.67 -20.14 3.43
CA PRO A 301 -13.29 -21.08 4.49
C PRO A 301 -12.29 -22.16 4.04
N LEU A 302 -12.45 -22.70 2.84
CA LEU A 302 -11.57 -23.75 2.31
C LEU A 302 -10.13 -23.25 2.10
N LEU A 303 -9.96 -21.99 1.69
CA LEU A 303 -8.65 -21.37 1.55
C LEU A 303 -7.94 -21.26 2.90
N ILE A 304 -8.66 -20.83 3.94
CA ILE A 304 -8.13 -20.73 5.31
C ILE A 304 -7.71 -22.11 5.81
N LEU A 305 -8.58 -23.12 5.63
CA LEU A 305 -8.30 -24.50 6.03
C LEU A 305 -7.05 -25.05 5.35
N SER A 306 -6.96 -24.92 4.02
CA SER A 306 -5.83 -25.42 3.24
C SER A 306 -4.51 -24.76 3.63
N ALA A 307 -4.54 -23.45 3.87
CA ALA A 307 -3.37 -22.69 4.33
C ALA A 307 -2.91 -23.16 5.72
N CYS A 308 -3.84 -23.37 6.67
CA CYS A 308 -3.53 -23.76 8.04
C CYS A 308 -3.22 -25.25 8.21
N ALA A 309 -3.53 -26.09 7.22
CA ALA A 309 -3.36 -27.53 7.31
C ALA A 309 -1.90 -27.94 7.63
N GLY A 310 -1.74 -28.74 8.69
CA GLY A 310 -0.43 -29.24 9.13
C GLY A 310 0.46 -28.19 9.80
N LYS A 311 -0.10 -27.06 10.25
CA LYS A 311 0.60 -25.99 10.98
C LYS A 311 0.08 -25.88 12.39
N GLU A 312 0.95 -25.48 13.32
CA GLU A 312 0.49 -25.06 14.65
C GLU A 312 -0.16 -23.68 14.55
N ILE A 313 -1.35 -23.52 15.11
CA ILE A 313 -2.15 -22.29 14.96
C ILE A 313 -2.17 -21.54 16.28
N TYR A 314 -1.85 -20.25 16.22
CA TYR A 314 -1.91 -19.30 17.32
C TYR A 314 -2.83 -18.13 16.94
N VAL A 315 -3.58 -17.62 17.92
CA VAL A 315 -4.52 -16.51 17.70
C VAL A 315 -4.40 -15.49 18.82
N SER A 316 -4.28 -14.21 18.45
CA SER A 316 -4.23 -13.12 19.40
C SER A 316 -4.81 -11.79 18.90
N GLY A 317 -4.60 -10.72 19.68
CA GLY A 317 -5.17 -9.40 19.47
C GLY A 317 -6.48 -9.18 20.23
N VAL A 318 -6.94 -7.93 20.28
CA VAL A 318 -8.13 -7.53 21.04
C VAL A 318 -9.38 -8.32 20.61
N ARG A 319 -9.45 -8.69 19.33
CA ARG A 319 -10.50 -9.50 18.71
C ARG A 319 -10.03 -10.92 18.38
N GLY A 320 -9.07 -11.43 19.14
CA GLY A 320 -8.52 -12.78 18.95
C GLY A 320 -9.59 -13.88 19.08
N PHE A 321 -10.60 -13.70 19.93
CA PHE A 321 -11.70 -14.65 20.04
C PHE A 321 -12.61 -14.66 18.80
N ASP A 322 -12.91 -13.50 18.20
CA ASP A 322 -13.64 -13.43 16.93
C ASP A 322 -12.89 -14.18 15.82
N MET A 323 -11.57 -14.01 15.74
CA MET A 323 -10.73 -14.75 14.80
C MET A 323 -10.71 -16.25 15.10
N ALA A 324 -10.62 -16.65 16.37
CA ALA A 324 -10.64 -18.07 16.76
C ALA A 324 -11.97 -18.74 16.35
N VAL A 325 -13.11 -18.07 16.57
CA VAL A 325 -14.41 -18.54 16.09
C VAL A 325 -14.42 -18.64 14.57
N ARG A 326 -13.92 -17.63 13.85
CA ARG A 326 -13.84 -17.69 12.39
C ARG A 326 -13.02 -18.89 11.89
N LEU A 327 -11.89 -19.19 12.53
CA LEU A 327 -11.04 -20.33 12.19
C LEU A 327 -11.73 -21.67 12.49
N ASP A 328 -12.47 -21.76 13.59
CA ASP A 328 -13.32 -22.91 13.92
C ASP A 328 -14.40 -23.15 12.84
N TYR A 329 -15.08 -22.09 12.39
CA TYR A 329 -16.01 -22.15 11.26
C TYR A 329 -15.35 -22.59 9.93
N ALA A 330 -14.04 -22.36 9.77
CA ALA A 330 -13.27 -22.87 8.63
C ALA A 330 -12.82 -24.33 8.79
N GLY A 331 -13.07 -24.95 9.96
CA GLY A 331 -12.61 -26.30 10.27
C GLY A 331 -11.13 -26.38 10.64
N VAL A 332 -10.50 -25.25 11.02
CA VAL A 332 -9.09 -25.22 11.43
C VAL A 332 -8.98 -25.70 12.88
N PRO A 333 -8.22 -26.78 13.16
CA PRO A 333 -8.02 -27.25 14.53
C PRO A 333 -7.09 -26.28 15.27
N ILE A 334 -7.54 -25.77 16.42
CA ILE A 334 -6.78 -24.85 17.27
C ILE A 334 -6.81 -25.38 18.71
N LEU A 335 -5.66 -25.40 19.37
CA LEU A 335 -5.60 -25.68 20.81
C LEU A 335 -6.08 -24.45 21.57
N GLU A 336 -6.96 -24.62 22.56
CA GLU A 336 -7.48 -23.50 23.36
C GLU A 336 -6.36 -22.69 24.03
N GLU A 337 -5.30 -23.37 24.47
CA GLU A 337 -4.09 -22.77 25.01
C GLU A 337 -3.27 -21.96 23.99
N ASN A 338 -3.60 -22.00 22.70
CA ASN A 338 -2.99 -21.16 21.67
C ASN A 338 -3.86 -19.95 21.29
N VAL A 339 -4.94 -19.69 22.03
CA VAL A 339 -5.79 -18.50 21.89
C VAL A 339 -5.64 -17.60 23.13
N THR A 340 -5.38 -16.31 22.91
CA THR A 340 -5.38 -15.29 23.98
C THR A 340 -5.49 -13.90 23.37
N THR A 341 -6.19 -12.96 24.01
CA THR A 341 -6.22 -11.57 23.54
C THR A 341 -4.90 -10.81 23.76
N SER A 342 -3.96 -11.40 24.50
CA SER A 342 -2.68 -10.78 24.86
C SER A 342 -1.52 -11.27 23.99
N VAL A 343 -1.05 -10.38 23.12
CA VAL A 343 0.14 -10.64 22.28
C VAL A 343 1.39 -10.99 23.11
N PRO A 344 1.70 -10.31 24.24
CA PRO A 344 2.82 -10.73 25.11
C PRO A 344 2.66 -12.14 25.67
N GLU A 345 1.43 -12.59 25.92
CA GLU A 345 1.17 -13.93 26.44
C GLU A 345 1.37 -14.99 25.34
N ILE A 346 0.82 -14.79 24.14
CA ILE A 346 1.00 -15.75 23.04
C ILE A 346 2.48 -15.91 22.69
N MET A 347 3.26 -14.82 22.76
CA MET A 347 4.70 -14.87 22.56
C MET A 347 5.44 -15.70 23.61
N LYS A 348 4.99 -15.69 24.88
CA LYS A 348 5.57 -16.57 25.91
C LYS A 348 5.29 -18.05 25.61
N ARG A 349 4.14 -18.36 25.02
CA ARG A 349 3.75 -19.72 24.62
C ARG A 349 4.58 -20.17 23.42
N ILE A 350 4.67 -19.36 22.37
CA ILE A 350 5.52 -19.59 21.19
C ILE A 350 6.99 -19.82 21.58
N LYS A 351 7.54 -19.03 22.51
CA LYS A 351 8.93 -19.22 22.97
C LYS A 351 9.20 -20.55 23.69
N LYS A 352 8.15 -21.21 24.18
CA LYS A 352 8.24 -22.51 24.85
C LYS A 352 8.03 -23.69 23.90
N SER A 353 7.54 -23.45 22.68
CA SER A 353 7.36 -24.50 21.67
C SER A 353 8.62 -24.67 20.82
N SER A 354 8.60 -25.65 19.92
CA SER A 354 9.72 -25.97 19.01
C SER A 354 9.68 -25.19 17.70
N VAL A 355 8.70 -24.31 17.49
CA VAL A 355 8.49 -23.59 16.23
C VAL A 355 9.63 -22.59 15.98
N LYS A 356 10.04 -22.47 14.70
CA LYS A 356 11.14 -21.61 14.26
C LYS A 356 10.73 -20.62 13.21
N ASN A 357 9.83 -20.99 12.30
CA ASN A 357 9.37 -20.14 11.21
C ASN A 357 7.85 -19.97 11.32
N ILE A 358 7.41 -18.73 11.57
CA ILE A 358 6.00 -18.43 11.83
C ILE A 358 5.51 -17.42 10.80
N ALA A 359 4.43 -17.75 10.10
CA ALA A 359 3.69 -16.79 9.29
C ALA A 359 2.72 -16.01 10.18
N VAL A 360 2.87 -14.69 10.23
CA VAL A 360 2.05 -13.80 11.07
C VAL A 360 1.12 -13.01 10.16
N PHE A 361 -0.20 -13.09 10.42
CA PHE A 361 -1.25 -12.35 9.72
C PHE A 361 -1.88 -11.32 10.66
N PRO A 362 -1.24 -10.15 10.86
CA PRO A 362 -1.80 -9.07 11.64
C PRO A 362 -2.63 -8.11 10.77
N ASN A 363 -3.63 -7.44 11.35
CA ASN A 363 -4.15 -6.20 10.78
C ASN A 363 -3.29 -4.98 11.18
N TYR A 364 -3.70 -3.76 10.82
CA TYR A 364 -2.80 -2.61 10.79
C TYR A 364 -2.23 -2.24 12.17
N SER A 365 -3.08 -1.99 13.18
CA SER A 365 -2.60 -1.66 14.51
C SER A 365 -1.87 -2.84 15.16
N ALA A 366 -2.37 -4.07 14.95
CA ALA A 366 -1.73 -5.28 15.44
C ALA A 366 -0.29 -5.42 14.92
N MET A 367 -0.07 -5.11 13.64
CA MET A 367 1.25 -5.15 13.02
C MET A 367 2.21 -4.15 13.67
N LEU A 368 1.73 -2.92 13.90
CA LEU A 368 2.53 -1.85 14.52
C LEU A 368 2.94 -2.23 15.95
N ASP A 369 1.99 -2.71 16.74
CA ASP A 369 2.22 -3.10 18.14
C ASP A 369 3.13 -4.33 18.24
N PHE A 370 2.87 -5.36 17.44
CA PHE A 370 3.68 -6.57 17.38
C PHE A 370 5.12 -6.25 16.98
N ARG A 371 5.31 -5.45 15.93
CA ARG A 371 6.64 -5.05 15.47
C ARG A 371 7.39 -4.21 16.49
N LYS A 372 6.71 -3.26 17.14
CA LYS A 372 7.30 -2.43 18.20
C LYS A 372 7.76 -3.30 19.37
N MET A 373 7.00 -4.33 19.73
CA MET A 373 7.37 -5.29 20.76
C MET A 373 8.62 -6.10 20.37
N LEU A 374 8.74 -6.55 19.12
CA LEU A 374 9.90 -7.35 18.69
C LEU A 374 11.17 -6.53 18.46
N THR A 375 11.05 -5.32 17.91
CA THR A 375 12.20 -4.52 17.44
C THR A 375 12.56 -3.35 18.36
N GLY A 376 11.68 -2.98 19.30
CA GLY A 376 11.83 -1.80 20.15
C GLY A 376 11.71 -0.46 19.41
N ARG A 377 11.48 -0.44 18.10
CA ARG A 377 11.41 0.78 17.28
C ARG A 377 9.96 1.18 17.00
N LYS A 378 9.61 2.45 17.27
CA LYS A 378 8.36 3.05 16.75
C LYS A 378 8.55 3.42 15.27
N ILE A 379 7.51 3.23 14.46
CA ILE A 379 7.45 3.85 13.13
C ILE A 379 7.14 5.34 13.35
N LEU A 380 8.02 6.21 12.87
CA LEU A 380 7.92 7.67 12.93
C LEU A 380 7.24 8.23 11.67
#